data_AF-A0A414FWT6-F1
#
_entry.id   AF-A0A414FWT6-F1
#
_cell.length_a   1.000
_cell.length_b   1.000
_cell.length_c   1.000
_cell.angle_alpha   90.00
_cell.angle_beta   90.00
_cell.angle_gamma   90.00
#
_symmetry.space_group_name_H-M   'P 1'
#
loop_
_entity.id
_entity.type
_entity.pdbx_description
1 polymer ?
#
loop_
_entity_poly.entity_id
_entity_poly.type
_entity_poly.pdbx_seq_one_letter_code
_entity_poly.pdbx_strand_id
1 'polypeptide(L)'
;MFKSKMLLVVAGCLMLTGLTGCQTQKDAGPDYADDEAMEIIAESVMARADLVDKYEEEGVDTVSMKSLQSYIDAEREHVNKLKTRVFEDSEMQENVLAYINTLDDADKALENNPVASAEFHKEWNSIYDKRSMLLKEFVDEYGLKVDEKYQEAFDEIIANGAAATKKSQVDEAIEGLMASVVFEKQNDGYGLITYVAVVENTTGVDFENVGMTLGLYDADGVRAEDAYVGTASWKSGEKVRFETTSTVDASETRISIDYYDVVD
;
A
#
# COMPACT_ATOMS: atom_id res chain seq x y z
N MET A 1 -68.89 37.91 52.24
CA MET A 1 -68.39 38.90 53.23
C MET A 1 -66.89 39.09 52.99
N PHE A 2 -66.46 40.35 52.79
CA PHE A 2 -65.09 40.93 52.80
C PHE A 2 -63.98 40.24 51.96
N LYS A 3 -63.58 40.75 50.78
CA LYS A 3 -62.66 41.88 50.46
C LYS A 3 -61.23 41.79 51.03
N SER A 4 -60.24 41.96 50.12
CA SER A 4 -58.95 42.69 50.28
C SER A 4 -57.80 41.93 50.99
N LYS A 5 -56.49 41.98 50.64
CA LYS A 5 -55.63 42.74 49.69
C LYS A 5 -54.23 42.07 49.59
N MET A 6 -53.63 42.16 48.40
CA MET A 6 -52.21 42.39 48.00
C MET A 6 -50.99 42.32 48.97
N LEU A 7 -49.87 41.81 48.39
CA LEU A 7 -48.42 42.14 48.55
C LEU A 7 -47.74 41.72 49.89
N LEU A 8 -46.52 41.14 49.98
CA LEU A 8 -45.23 41.43 49.32
C LEU A 8 -44.23 40.25 49.46
N VAL A 9 -43.24 40.23 48.56
CA VAL A 9 -42.02 39.38 48.47
C VAL A 9 -41.10 39.48 49.70
N VAL A 10 -40.35 38.42 50.04
CA VAL A 10 -38.87 38.40 50.24
C VAL A 10 -38.36 36.96 50.42
N ALA A 11 -37.23 36.71 49.76
CA ALA A 11 -36.48 35.48 49.60
C ALA A 11 -35.78 34.98 50.88
N GLY A 12 -35.34 33.71 50.86
CA GLY A 12 -34.14 33.30 51.59
C GLY A 12 -34.13 31.89 52.18
N CYS A 13 -33.62 30.94 51.39
CA CYS A 13 -32.85 29.75 51.79
C CYS A 13 -33.43 28.78 52.85
N LEU A 14 -34.02 27.68 52.36
CA LEU A 14 -34.21 26.43 53.09
C LEU A 14 -33.04 25.47 52.78
N MET A 15 -32.34 25.07 53.83
CA MET A 15 -31.48 23.88 53.84
C MET A 15 -32.34 22.61 53.78
N LEU A 16 -31.86 21.55 53.11
CA LEU A 16 -31.62 20.20 53.67
C LEU A 16 -31.57 19.09 52.59
N THR A 17 -30.46 18.35 52.65
CA THR A 17 -30.26 16.90 52.44
C THR A 17 -30.74 16.21 51.17
N GLY A 18 -29.77 15.62 50.46
CA GLY A 18 -29.99 14.46 49.59
C GLY A 18 -28.67 13.73 49.36
N LEU A 19 -28.52 12.56 50.00
CA LEU A 19 -27.47 11.58 49.72
C LEU A 19 -27.58 11.14 48.25
N THR A 20 -26.52 11.33 47.47
CA THR A 20 -26.29 10.55 46.25
C THR A 20 -24.89 9.97 46.34
N GLY A 21 -24.83 8.64 46.38
CA GLY A 21 -23.57 7.92 46.33
C GLY A 21 -22.83 8.29 45.05
N CYS A 22 -21.57 8.70 45.19
CA CYS A 22 -20.64 8.70 44.07
C CYS A 22 -20.45 7.25 43.65
N GLN A 23 -21.26 6.79 42.69
CA GLN A 23 -20.75 5.84 41.72
C GLN A 23 -19.62 6.58 41.01
N THR A 24 -18.39 6.23 41.34
CA THR A 24 -17.25 6.55 40.49
C THR A 24 -17.54 5.88 39.16
N GLN A 25 -18.16 6.61 38.22
CA GLN A 25 -17.97 6.31 36.80
C GLN A 25 -16.46 6.36 36.63
N LYS A 26 -15.83 5.19 36.54
CA LYS A 26 -14.58 5.11 35.82
C LYS A 26 -14.91 5.68 34.45
N ASP A 27 -14.27 6.77 34.07
CA ASP A 27 -14.17 7.12 32.67
C ASP A 27 -13.78 5.82 31.95
N ALA A 28 -14.69 5.28 31.15
CA ALA A 28 -14.26 4.43 30.06
C ALA A 28 -13.25 5.30 29.33
N GLY A 29 -12.02 4.80 29.14
CA GLY A 29 -11.00 5.55 28.41
C GLY A 29 -11.52 5.96 27.02
N PRO A 30 -10.67 6.60 26.21
CA PRO A 30 -11.06 6.93 24.84
C PRO A 30 -11.62 5.69 24.14
N ASP A 31 -12.74 5.87 23.43
CA ASP A 31 -13.37 4.84 22.62
C ASP A 31 -12.52 4.67 21.34
N TYR A 32 -11.57 3.75 21.42
CA TYR A 32 -10.61 3.45 20.37
C TYR A 32 -11.17 2.44 19.37
N ALA A 33 -10.81 2.59 18.09
CA ALA A 33 -11.29 1.70 17.02
C ALA A 33 -10.56 0.35 16.94
N ASP A 34 -9.49 0.15 17.70
CA ASP A 34 -8.61 -1.02 17.64
C ASP A 34 -9.39 -2.35 17.75
N ASP A 35 -10.38 -2.40 18.65
CA ASP A 35 -11.20 -3.59 18.91
C ASP A 35 -12.24 -3.88 17.81
N GLU A 36 -12.62 -2.89 17.00
CA GLU A 36 -13.67 -3.01 15.97
C GLU A 36 -13.13 -2.96 14.53
N ALA A 37 -11.90 -2.45 14.33
CA ALA A 37 -11.38 -2.16 12.99
C ALA A 37 -11.32 -3.41 12.11
N MET A 38 -10.87 -4.54 12.65
CA MET A 38 -10.78 -5.79 11.89
C MET A 38 -12.15 -6.37 11.54
N GLU A 39 -13.14 -6.25 12.43
CA GLU A 39 -14.52 -6.65 12.12
C GLU A 39 -15.08 -5.80 10.97
N ILE A 40 -14.86 -4.49 11.01
CA ILE A 40 -15.32 -3.55 9.98
C ILE A 40 -14.66 -3.81 8.62
N ILE A 41 -13.37 -4.15 8.61
CA ILE A 41 -12.64 -4.53 7.38
C ILE A 41 -13.08 -5.90 6.88
N ALA A 42 -13.36 -6.86 7.78
CA ALA A 42 -13.92 -8.15 7.37
C ALA A 42 -15.27 -7.95 6.68
N GLU A 43 -16.17 -7.15 7.28
CA GLU A 43 -17.46 -6.82 6.68
C GLU A 43 -17.32 -6.18 5.29
N SER A 44 -16.36 -5.27 5.09
CA SER A 44 -16.16 -4.63 3.78
C SER A 44 -15.74 -5.64 2.71
N VAL A 45 -14.81 -6.54 3.03
CA VAL A 45 -14.34 -7.57 2.11
C VAL A 45 -15.46 -8.56 1.77
N MET A 46 -16.23 -8.99 2.77
CA MET A 46 -17.37 -9.90 2.57
C MET A 46 -18.49 -9.25 1.75
N ALA A 47 -18.78 -7.97 1.98
CA ALA A 47 -19.77 -7.21 1.20
C ALA A 47 -19.40 -7.14 -0.29
N ARG A 48 -18.12 -6.95 -0.60
CA ARG A 48 -17.63 -7.04 -1.99
C ARG A 48 -17.80 -8.44 -2.55
N ALA A 49 -17.41 -9.47 -1.82
CA ALA A 49 -17.49 -10.85 -2.29
C ALA A 49 -18.95 -11.24 -2.62
N ASP A 50 -19.90 -10.89 -1.76
CA ASP A 50 -21.33 -11.09 -2.03
C ASP A 50 -21.81 -10.38 -3.29
N LEU A 51 -21.28 -9.18 -3.56
CA LEU A 51 -21.64 -8.44 -4.77
C LEU A 51 -21.03 -9.05 -6.04
N VAL A 52 -19.83 -9.63 -5.94
CA VAL A 52 -19.21 -10.40 -7.04
C VAL A 52 -20.09 -11.62 -7.35
N ASP A 53 -20.38 -12.46 -6.35
CA ASP A 53 -21.22 -13.65 -6.49
C ASP A 53 -22.56 -13.30 -7.15
N LYS A 54 -23.21 -12.25 -6.66
CA LYS A 54 -24.49 -11.77 -7.20
C LYS A 54 -24.39 -11.38 -8.67
N TYR A 55 -23.33 -10.66 -9.06
CA TYR A 55 -23.18 -10.21 -10.44
C TYR A 55 -22.90 -11.38 -11.39
N GLU A 56 -22.15 -12.38 -10.94
CA GLU A 56 -21.94 -13.61 -11.69
C GLU A 56 -23.24 -14.38 -11.89
N GLU A 57 -24.04 -14.55 -10.84
CA GLU A 57 -25.36 -15.19 -10.90
C GLU A 57 -26.34 -14.45 -11.82
N GLU A 58 -26.31 -13.11 -11.81
CA GLU A 58 -27.16 -12.26 -12.64
C GLU A 58 -26.63 -12.10 -14.09
N GLY A 59 -25.46 -12.65 -14.42
CA GLY A 59 -24.82 -12.52 -15.73
C GLY A 59 -24.40 -11.08 -16.07
N VAL A 60 -24.12 -10.28 -15.03
CA VAL A 60 -23.57 -8.93 -15.16
C VAL A 60 -22.09 -9.03 -15.51
N ASP A 61 -21.61 -8.16 -16.40
CA ASP A 61 -20.19 -8.06 -16.73
C ASP A 61 -19.38 -7.59 -15.50
N THR A 62 -18.71 -8.53 -14.83
CA THR A 62 -17.99 -8.33 -13.57
C THR A 62 -16.73 -7.47 -13.72
N VAL A 63 -16.24 -7.29 -14.95
CA VAL A 63 -15.04 -6.46 -15.23
C VAL A 63 -15.37 -5.13 -15.90
N SER A 64 -16.67 -4.82 -16.07
CA SER A 64 -17.08 -3.50 -16.54
C SER A 64 -16.72 -2.40 -15.52
N MET A 65 -16.45 -1.20 -16.01
CA MET A 65 -16.21 -0.01 -15.16
C MET A 65 -17.28 0.18 -14.09
N LYS A 66 -18.55 -0.05 -14.44
CA LYS A 66 -19.67 0.06 -13.51
C LYS A 66 -19.59 -1.00 -12.41
N SER A 67 -19.25 -2.24 -12.75
CA SER A 67 -19.15 -3.31 -11.77
C SER A 67 -17.99 -3.10 -10.81
N LEU A 68 -16.83 -2.72 -11.36
CA LEU A 68 -15.65 -2.40 -10.56
C LEU A 68 -15.91 -1.22 -9.60
N GLN A 69 -16.59 -0.17 -10.05
CA GLN A 69 -17.01 0.94 -9.19
C GLN A 69 -17.93 0.46 -8.06
N SER A 70 -18.94 -0.36 -8.36
CA SER A 70 -19.85 -0.89 -7.34
C SER A 70 -19.12 -1.72 -6.28
N TYR A 71 -18.09 -2.48 -6.65
CA TYR A 71 -17.29 -3.24 -5.69
C TYR A 71 -16.49 -2.33 -4.75
N ILE A 72 -15.90 -1.25 -5.27
CA ILE A 72 -15.19 -0.24 -4.47
C ILE A 72 -16.16 0.42 -3.50
N ASP A 73 -17.34 0.83 -3.99
CA ASP A 73 -18.37 1.49 -3.18
C ASP A 73 -18.89 0.58 -2.06
N ALA A 74 -19.07 -0.72 -2.34
CA ALA A 74 -19.49 -1.71 -1.36
C ALA A 74 -18.46 -1.85 -0.22
N GLU A 75 -17.16 -1.93 -0.51
CA GLU A 75 -16.14 -1.95 0.55
C GLU A 75 -16.14 -0.63 1.34
N ARG A 76 -16.20 0.50 0.61
CA ARG A 76 -16.09 1.85 1.16
C ARG A 76 -17.22 2.18 2.14
N GLU A 77 -18.44 1.68 1.91
CA GLU A 77 -19.59 1.91 2.79
C GLU A 77 -19.29 1.48 4.24
N HIS A 78 -18.56 0.38 4.42
CA HIS A 78 -18.20 -0.13 5.74
C HIS A 78 -17.02 0.64 6.35
N VAL A 79 -15.94 0.84 5.60
CA VAL A 79 -14.67 1.32 6.19
C VAL A 79 -14.56 2.84 6.33
N ASN A 80 -15.41 3.62 5.65
CA ASN A 80 -15.35 5.08 5.74
C ASN A 80 -15.49 5.63 7.16
N LYS A 81 -16.22 4.94 8.04
CA LYS A 81 -16.34 5.33 9.46
C LYS A 81 -15.00 5.31 10.19
N LEU A 82 -14.04 4.48 9.77
CA LEU A 82 -12.72 4.39 10.39
C LEU A 82 -11.83 5.59 10.08
N LYS A 83 -12.09 6.35 8.99
CA LYS A 83 -11.27 7.53 8.60
C LYS A 83 -11.16 8.59 9.71
N THR A 84 -12.17 8.68 10.58
CA THR A 84 -12.22 9.71 11.64
C THR A 84 -12.20 9.12 13.05
N ARG A 85 -12.02 7.81 13.21
CA ARG A 85 -11.89 7.18 14.53
C ARG A 85 -10.48 7.42 15.08
N VAL A 86 -10.38 7.37 16.41
CA VAL A 86 -9.10 7.43 17.10
C VAL A 86 -8.65 6.00 17.37
N PHE A 87 -7.37 5.74 17.19
CA PHE A 87 -6.75 4.46 17.49
C PHE A 87 -5.74 4.64 18.62
N GLU A 88 -5.57 3.61 19.43
CA GLU A 88 -4.46 3.54 20.39
C GLU A 88 -3.19 3.08 19.68
N ASP A 89 -3.31 2.09 18.81
CA ASP A 89 -2.24 1.60 17.94
C ASP A 89 -2.10 2.47 16.68
N SER A 90 -1.03 3.26 16.65
CA SER A 90 -0.72 4.13 15.51
C SER A 90 -0.37 3.37 14.24
N GLU A 91 0.22 2.17 14.36
CA GLU A 91 0.59 1.34 13.21
C GLU A 91 -0.67 0.70 12.60
N MET A 92 -1.59 0.21 13.44
CA MET A 92 -2.90 -0.20 12.99
C MET A 92 -3.63 0.94 12.28
N GLN A 93 -3.63 2.15 12.86
CA GLN A 93 -4.25 3.32 12.23
C GLN A 93 -3.69 3.61 10.85
N GLU A 94 -2.36 3.60 10.72
CA GLU A 94 -1.68 3.85 9.45
C GLU A 94 -2.08 2.80 8.40
N ASN A 95 -2.04 1.51 8.76
CA ASN A 95 -2.40 0.43 7.86
C ASN A 95 -3.88 0.48 7.46
N VAL A 96 -4.79 0.75 8.40
CA VAL A 96 -6.23 0.93 8.11
C VAL A 96 -6.45 2.08 7.13
N LEU A 97 -5.83 3.23 7.37
CA LEU A 97 -5.92 4.37 6.45
C LEU A 97 -5.31 4.05 5.08
N ALA A 98 -4.19 3.31 5.04
CA ALA A 98 -3.58 2.86 3.80
C ALA A 98 -4.51 1.93 3.01
N TYR A 99 -5.21 1.01 3.66
CA TYR A 99 -6.20 0.13 3.02
C TYR A 99 -7.34 0.96 2.42
N ILE A 100 -7.89 1.91 3.18
CA ILE A 100 -8.96 2.78 2.69
C ILE A 100 -8.48 3.63 1.51
N ASN A 101 -7.23 4.11 1.53
CA ASN A 101 -6.65 4.86 0.41
C ASN A 101 -6.52 4.00 -0.86
N THR A 102 -6.37 2.68 -0.76
CA THR A 102 -6.38 1.81 -1.97
C THR A 102 -7.72 1.86 -2.70
N LEU A 103 -8.83 2.07 -1.98
CA LEU A 103 -10.15 2.26 -2.60
C LEU A 103 -10.24 3.60 -3.34
N ASP A 104 -9.68 4.65 -2.75
CA ASP A 104 -9.62 5.98 -3.35
C ASP A 104 -8.68 6.01 -4.58
N ASP A 105 -7.62 5.19 -4.58
CA ASP A 105 -6.74 5.02 -5.74
C ASP A 105 -7.38 4.17 -6.84
N ALA A 106 -8.17 3.15 -6.48
CA ALA A 106 -8.94 2.34 -7.43
C ALA A 106 -9.96 3.19 -8.22
N ASP A 107 -10.64 4.14 -7.56
CA ASP A 107 -11.51 5.11 -8.24
C ASP A 107 -10.74 5.93 -9.27
N LYS A 108 -9.58 6.48 -8.89
CA LYS A 108 -8.76 7.28 -9.81
C LYS A 108 -8.33 6.46 -11.03
N ALA A 109 -7.98 5.19 -10.83
CA ALA A 109 -7.63 4.30 -11.94
C ALA A 109 -8.80 4.12 -12.92
N LEU A 110 -10.04 3.96 -12.41
CA LEU A 110 -11.26 3.89 -13.22
C LEU A 110 -11.58 5.21 -13.94
N GLU A 111 -11.34 6.36 -13.29
CA GLU A 111 -11.58 7.68 -13.87
C GLU A 111 -10.59 8.02 -15.00
N ASN A 112 -9.33 7.63 -14.83
CA ASN A 112 -8.23 8.05 -15.72
C ASN A 112 -8.07 7.17 -16.95
N ASN A 113 -8.45 5.89 -16.87
CA ASN A 113 -8.11 4.89 -17.87
C ASN A 113 -9.32 4.02 -18.27
N PRO A 114 -9.52 3.73 -19.57
CA PRO A 114 -10.49 2.72 -20.00
C PRO A 114 -10.12 1.34 -19.43
N VAL A 115 -11.09 0.57 -18.94
CA VAL A 115 -10.86 -0.75 -18.34
C VAL A 115 -10.16 -1.78 -19.24
N ALA A 116 -10.13 -1.53 -20.56
CA ALA A 116 -9.46 -2.37 -21.54
C ALA A 116 -8.02 -1.91 -21.89
N SER A 117 -7.53 -0.81 -21.29
CA SER A 117 -6.19 -0.30 -21.58
C SER A 117 -5.12 -1.05 -20.78
N ALA A 118 -3.92 -1.15 -21.35
CA ALA A 118 -2.78 -1.74 -20.66
C ALA A 118 -2.40 -0.93 -19.41
N GLU A 119 -2.55 0.39 -19.49
CA GLU A 119 -2.33 1.33 -18.39
C GLU A 119 -3.28 1.07 -17.24
N PHE A 120 -4.57 0.85 -17.52
CA PHE A 120 -5.55 0.48 -16.49
C PHE A 120 -5.16 -0.81 -15.79
N HIS A 121 -4.87 -1.88 -16.56
CA HIS A 121 -4.49 -3.16 -15.97
C HIS A 121 -3.22 -3.05 -15.11
N LYS A 122 -2.24 -2.27 -15.54
CA LYS A 122 -1.01 -2.02 -14.76
C LYS A 122 -1.32 -1.31 -13.44
N GLU A 123 -2.07 -0.21 -13.48
CA GLU A 123 -2.43 0.55 -12.27
C GLU A 123 -3.32 -0.27 -11.33
N TRP A 124 -4.35 -0.91 -11.87
CA TRP A 124 -5.30 -1.72 -11.12
C TRP A 124 -4.62 -2.90 -10.40
N ASN A 125 -3.72 -3.61 -11.09
CA ASN A 125 -2.97 -4.72 -10.48
C ASN A 125 -2.07 -4.22 -9.34
N SER A 126 -1.38 -3.09 -9.52
CA SER A 126 -0.57 -2.48 -8.46
C SER A 126 -1.41 -2.11 -7.21
N ILE A 127 -2.60 -1.55 -7.43
CA ILE A 127 -3.53 -1.23 -6.34
C ILE A 127 -4.04 -2.51 -5.66
N TYR A 128 -4.37 -3.53 -6.44
CA TYR A 128 -4.83 -4.83 -5.93
C TYR A 128 -3.74 -5.53 -5.10
N ASP A 129 -2.48 -5.50 -5.54
CA ASP A 129 -1.33 -6.04 -4.82
C ASP A 129 -1.16 -5.32 -3.47
N LYS A 130 -1.16 -3.99 -3.47
CA LYS A 130 -1.07 -3.19 -2.24
C LYS A 130 -2.22 -3.49 -1.27
N ARG A 131 -3.46 -3.57 -1.78
CA ARG A 131 -4.64 -3.95 -0.98
C ARG A 131 -4.47 -5.34 -0.38
N SER A 132 -3.97 -6.29 -1.16
CA SER A 132 -3.74 -7.68 -0.73
C SER A 132 -2.66 -7.79 0.34
N MET A 133 -1.56 -7.03 0.19
CA MET A 133 -0.49 -6.94 1.20
C MET A 133 -1.01 -6.41 2.54
N LEU A 134 -1.85 -5.36 2.52
CA LEU A 134 -2.45 -4.80 3.73
C LEU A 134 -3.43 -5.78 4.40
N LEU A 135 -4.27 -6.48 3.62
CA LEU A 135 -5.15 -7.51 4.17
C LEU A 135 -4.36 -8.66 4.80
N LYS A 136 -3.23 -9.03 4.21
CA LYS A 136 -2.30 -10.00 4.80
C LYS A 136 -1.70 -9.49 6.12
N GLU A 137 -1.23 -8.25 6.16
CA GLU A 137 -0.74 -7.63 7.38
C GLU A 137 -1.81 -7.66 8.50
N PHE A 138 -3.06 -7.37 8.14
CA PHE A 138 -4.18 -7.47 9.07
C PHE A 138 -4.45 -8.87 9.60
N VAL A 139 -4.24 -9.90 8.78
CA VAL A 139 -4.33 -11.30 9.24
C VAL A 139 -3.19 -11.64 10.18
N ASP A 140 -1.95 -11.31 9.81
CA ASP A 140 -0.75 -11.72 10.53
C ASP A 140 -0.62 -11.01 11.90
N GLU A 141 -0.84 -9.69 11.93
CA GLU A 141 -0.57 -8.86 13.12
C GLU A 141 -1.83 -8.60 13.97
N TYR A 142 -3.00 -8.50 13.34
CA TYR A 142 -4.23 -8.05 14.02
C TYR A 142 -5.35 -9.09 14.03
N GLY A 143 -5.12 -10.27 13.45
CA GLY A 143 -6.05 -11.40 13.52
C GLY A 143 -7.35 -11.23 12.73
N LEU A 144 -7.33 -10.46 11.63
CA LEU A 144 -8.44 -10.33 10.68
C LEU A 144 -8.93 -11.72 10.22
N LYS A 145 -10.25 -11.91 10.21
CA LYS A 145 -10.92 -13.14 9.77
C LYS A 145 -12.21 -12.80 9.04
N VAL A 146 -12.57 -13.64 8.07
CA VAL A 146 -13.87 -13.61 7.39
C VAL A 146 -14.69 -14.82 7.79
N ASP A 147 -15.99 -14.79 7.49
CA ASP A 147 -16.85 -15.96 7.69
C ASP A 147 -16.44 -17.12 6.76
N GLU A 148 -16.72 -18.36 7.19
CA GLU A 148 -16.33 -19.59 6.47
C GLU A 148 -16.77 -19.61 5.00
N LYS A 149 -17.91 -18.99 4.67
CA LYS A 149 -18.41 -18.84 3.31
C LYS A 149 -17.39 -18.15 2.38
N TYR A 150 -16.64 -17.18 2.89
CA TYR A 150 -15.74 -16.33 2.10
C TYR A 150 -14.28 -16.75 2.19
N GLN A 151 -13.96 -17.79 2.97
CA GLN A 151 -12.58 -18.16 3.28
C GLN A 151 -11.75 -18.50 2.04
N GLU A 152 -12.31 -19.23 1.06
CA GLU A 152 -11.59 -19.61 -0.16
C GLU A 152 -11.18 -18.38 -0.98
N ALA A 153 -12.12 -17.48 -1.27
CA ALA A 153 -11.84 -16.24 -2.00
C ALA A 153 -10.88 -15.32 -1.21
N PHE A 154 -10.99 -15.30 0.12
CA PHE A 154 -10.10 -14.52 0.96
C PHE A 154 -8.67 -15.10 0.98
N ASP A 155 -8.52 -16.42 1.05
CA ASP A 155 -7.21 -17.09 1.01
C ASP A 155 -6.47 -16.81 -0.30
N GLU A 156 -7.17 -16.69 -1.44
CA GLU A 156 -6.57 -16.27 -2.71
C GLU A 156 -6.02 -14.83 -2.64
N ILE A 157 -6.75 -13.91 -2.00
CA ILE A 157 -6.27 -12.54 -1.77
C ILE A 157 -5.03 -12.55 -0.87
N ILE A 158 -5.03 -13.34 0.20
CA ILE A 158 -3.87 -13.45 1.11
C ILE A 158 -2.66 -14.07 0.39
N ALA A 159 -2.87 -15.07 -0.47
CA ALA A 159 -1.82 -15.64 -1.29
C ALA A 159 -1.23 -14.62 -2.26
N ASN A 160 -2.06 -13.78 -2.90
CA ASN A 160 -1.60 -12.66 -3.72
C ASN A 160 -0.79 -11.66 -2.88
N GLY A 161 -1.28 -11.31 -1.69
CA GLY A 161 -0.57 -10.44 -0.75
C GLY A 161 0.80 -10.97 -0.38
N ALA A 162 0.93 -12.27 -0.11
CA ALA A 162 2.22 -12.90 0.18
C ALA A 162 3.18 -12.84 -1.03
N ALA A 163 2.68 -13.08 -2.24
CA ALA A 163 3.48 -12.99 -3.46
C ALA A 163 3.94 -11.55 -3.72
N ALA A 164 3.04 -10.57 -3.57
CA ALA A 164 3.33 -9.15 -3.72
C ALA A 164 4.34 -8.66 -2.68
N THR A 165 4.21 -9.05 -1.41
CA THR A 165 5.19 -8.73 -0.36
C THR A 165 6.56 -9.30 -0.70
N LYS A 166 6.65 -10.58 -1.10
CA LYS A 166 7.92 -11.18 -1.53
C LYS A 166 8.53 -10.40 -2.69
N LYS A 167 7.72 -10.05 -3.70
CA LYS A 167 8.19 -9.25 -4.84
C LYS A 167 8.72 -7.87 -4.40
N SER A 168 7.99 -7.13 -3.58
CA SER A 168 8.41 -5.81 -3.07
C SER A 168 9.73 -5.90 -2.32
N GLN A 169 9.91 -6.91 -1.47
CA GLN A 169 11.17 -7.13 -0.75
C GLN A 169 12.34 -7.41 -1.70
N VAL A 170 12.11 -8.16 -2.78
CA VAL A 170 13.13 -8.41 -3.80
C VAL A 170 13.45 -7.13 -4.57
N ASP A 171 12.43 -6.38 -5.01
CA ASP A 171 12.59 -5.08 -5.70
C ASP A 171 13.44 -4.13 -4.83
N GLU A 172 13.07 -3.94 -3.56
CA GLU A 172 13.81 -3.10 -2.61
C GLU A 172 15.26 -3.58 -2.38
N ALA A 173 15.47 -4.90 -2.32
CA ALA A 173 16.80 -5.45 -2.10
C ALA A 173 17.75 -5.21 -3.29
N ILE A 174 17.27 -5.41 -4.53
CA ILE A 174 18.10 -5.16 -5.72
C ILE A 174 18.28 -3.66 -5.97
N GLU A 175 17.24 -2.85 -5.76
CA GLU A 175 17.35 -1.38 -5.83
C GLU A 175 18.34 -0.85 -4.80
N GLY A 176 18.23 -1.32 -3.55
CA GLY A 176 19.14 -0.95 -2.46
C GLY A 176 20.59 -1.36 -2.73
N LEU A 177 20.81 -2.56 -3.30
CA LEU A 177 22.13 -3.00 -3.74
C LEU A 177 22.70 -2.05 -4.80
N MET A 178 21.90 -1.73 -5.82
CA MET A 178 22.35 -0.93 -6.96
C MET A 178 22.47 0.56 -6.66
N ALA A 179 21.76 1.10 -5.66
CA ALA A 179 21.80 2.51 -5.28
C ALA A 179 23.21 3.00 -4.87
N SER A 180 24.08 2.09 -4.43
CA SER A 180 25.45 2.41 -4.00
C SER A 180 26.53 2.14 -5.07
N VAL A 181 26.16 1.57 -6.21
CA VAL A 181 27.10 1.16 -7.25
C VAL A 181 27.59 2.36 -8.04
N VAL A 182 28.91 2.49 -8.16
CA VAL A 182 29.57 3.51 -8.99
C VAL A 182 30.25 2.81 -10.16
N PHE A 183 29.93 3.25 -11.38
CA PHE A 183 30.61 2.78 -12.59
C PHE A 183 31.90 3.58 -12.80
N GLU A 184 33.03 2.89 -12.81
CA GLU A 184 34.32 3.47 -13.12
C GLU A 184 34.49 3.64 -14.63
N LYS A 185 35.09 4.77 -15.04
CA LYS A 185 35.43 5.05 -16.44
C LYS A 185 36.81 4.50 -16.77
N GLN A 186 36.90 3.70 -17.83
CA GLN A 186 38.14 3.25 -18.44
C GLN A 186 38.21 3.84 -19.84
N ASN A 187 39.19 4.73 -20.07
CA ASN A 187 39.40 5.38 -21.36
C ASN A 187 40.83 5.11 -21.81
N ASP A 188 40.98 4.44 -22.95
CA ASP A 188 42.28 4.07 -23.53
C ASP A 188 42.85 5.17 -24.45
N GLY A 189 42.15 6.31 -24.58
CA GLY A 189 42.55 7.45 -25.37
C GLY A 189 42.08 7.42 -26.82
N TYR A 190 41.32 6.41 -27.25
CA TYR A 190 40.80 6.29 -28.63
C TYR A 190 39.36 6.78 -28.81
N GLY A 191 38.79 7.43 -27.78
CA GLY A 191 37.48 8.09 -27.85
C GLY A 191 36.29 7.21 -27.47
N LEU A 192 36.51 5.92 -27.18
CA LEU A 192 35.52 5.04 -26.57
C LEU A 192 35.82 4.91 -25.08
N ILE A 193 34.80 5.08 -24.25
CA ILE A 193 34.88 4.98 -22.80
C ILE A 193 34.13 3.72 -22.38
N THR A 194 34.79 2.85 -21.64
CA THR A 194 34.17 1.68 -21.02
C THR A 194 33.77 2.04 -19.59
N TYR A 195 32.49 1.86 -19.27
CA TYR A 195 31.94 2.00 -17.93
C TYR A 195 31.86 0.62 -17.29
N VAL A 196 32.51 0.46 -16.13
CA VAL A 196 32.64 -0.84 -15.46
C VAL A 196 32.25 -0.73 -14.00
N ALA A 197 31.46 -1.69 -13.52
CA ALA A 197 31.26 -1.93 -12.10
C ALA A 197 31.42 -3.43 -11.80
N VAL A 198 32.06 -3.76 -10.68
CA VAL A 198 32.08 -5.13 -10.16
C VAL A 198 31.22 -5.15 -8.90
N VAL A 199 30.10 -5.84 -8.96
CA VAL A 199 29.09 -5.83 -7.89
C VAL A 199 28.93 -7.23 -7.35
N GLU A 200 28.97 -7.37 -6.02
CA GLU A 200 28.64 -8.60 -5.31
C GLU A 200 27.14 -8.62 -5.02
N ASN A 201 26.45 -9.71 -5.37
CA ASN A 201 25.05 -9.86 -5.00
C ASN A 201 24.95 -10.17 -3.50
N THR A 202 24.59 -9.18 -2.69
CA THR A 202 24.41 -9.32 -1.25
C THR A 202 22.94 -9.38 -0.83
N THR A 203 21.98 -9.54 -1.76
CA THR A 203 20.54 -9.51 -1.44
C THR A 203 20.03 -10.78 -0.77
N GLY A 204 20.78 -11.88 -0.89
CA GLY A 204 20.30 -13.21 -0.48
C GLY A 204 19.40 -13.90 -1.52
N VAL A 205 19.19 -13.28 -2.68
CA VAL A 205 18.32 -13.78 -3.77
C VAL A 205 19.18 -14.18 -4.96
N ASP A 206 18.90 -15.33 -5.57
CA ASP A 206 19.51 -15.73 -6.84
C ASP A 206 18.73 -15.09 -8.00
N PHE A 207 19.40 -14.25 -8.80
CA PHE A 207 18.79 -13.56 -9.94
C PHE A 207 19.17 -14.21 -11.28
N GLU A 208 18.25 -14.14 -12.23
CA GLU A 208 18.45 -14.44 -13.64
C GLU A 208 17.98 -13.27 -14.52
N ASN A 209 18.47 -13.22 -15.75
CA ASN A 209 18.06 -12.24 -16.77
C ASN A 209 18.00 -10.80 -16.25
N VAL A 210 19.03 -10.35 -15.54
CA VAL A 210 19.08 -8.99 -14.98
C VAL A 210 19.42 -8.02 -16.10
N GLY A 211 18.49 -7.12 -16.42
CA GLY A 211 18.65 -6.04 -17.37
C GLY A 211 18.49 -4.68 -16.69
N MET A 212 19.41 -3.77 -16.99
CA MET A 212 19.44 -2.43 -16.42
C MET A 212 19.87 -1.39 -17.46
N THR A 213 19.46 -0.15 -17.22
CA THR A 213 19.86 1.00 -18.01
C THR A 213 20.78 1.90 -17.18
N LEU A 214 21.99 2.12 -17.70
CA LEU A 214 22.94 3.10 -17.21
C LEU A 214 22.71 4.43 -17.95
N GLY A 215 22.06 5.38 -17.28
CA GLY A 215 21.91 6.75 -17.77
C GLY A 215 23.22 7.52 -17.59
N LEU A 216 23.72 8.07 -18.69
CA LEU A 216 24.95 8.87 -18.76
C LEU A 216 24.59 10.36 -18.78
N TYR A 217 25.03 11.10 -17.77
CA TYR A 217 24.71 12.53 -17.61
C TYR A 217 25.94 13.40 -17.82
N ASP A 218 25.78 14.51 -18.53
CA ASP A 218 26.84 15.49 -18.72
C ASP A 218 27.05 16.39 -17.48
N ALA A 219 27.98 17.34 -17.57
CA ALA A 219 28.34 18.22 -16.46
C ALA A 219 27.20 19.18 -16.06
N ASP A 220 26.24 19.42 -16.94
CA ASP A 220 25.04 20.23 -16.68
C ASP A 220 23.90 19.38 -16.08
N GLY A 221 24.13 18.08 -15.88
CA GLY A 221 23.15 17.14 -15.36
C GLY A 221 22.09 16.73 -16.38
N VAL A 222 22.36 16.91 -17.69
CA VAL A 222 21.48 16.49 -18.77
C VAL A 222 21.77 15.03 -19.13
N ARG A 223 20.72 14.21 -19.26
CA ARG A 223 20.82 12.82 -19.71
C ARG A 223 21.22 12.80 -21.18
N ALA A 224 22.48 12.42 -21.46
CA ALA A 224 23.08 12.44 -22.79
C ALA A 224 22.88 11.11 -23.54
N GLU A 225 22.92 9.97 -22.85
CA GLU A 225 22.74 8.64 -23.44
C GLU A 225 22.22 7.63 -22.41
N ASP A 226 21.56 6.59 -22.92
CA ASP A 226 21.18 5.38 -22.17
C ASP A 226 21.92 4.17 -22.70
N ALA A 227 22.69 3.54 -21.81
CA ALA A 227 23.50 2.37 -22.14
C ALA A 227 22.97 1.15 -21.38
N TYR A 228 22.65 0.09 -22.12
CA TYR A 228 22.24 -1.17 -21.52
C TYR A 228 23.41 -1.86 -20.81
N VAL A 229 23.15 -2.40 -19.62
CA VAL A 229 24.05 -3.28 -18.86
C VAL A 229 23.22 -4.42 -18.26
N GLY A 230 23.77 -5.63 -18.20
CA GLY A 230 23.04 -6.76 -17.66
C GLY A 230 23.86 -8.04 -17.56
N THR A 231 23.27 -9.05 -16.95
CA THR A 231 23.84 -10.40 -16.81
C THR A 231 22.75 -11.47 -16.90
N ALA A 232 23.09 -12.63 -17.44
CA ALA A 232 22.15 -13.74 -17.55
C ALA A 232 21.89 -14.44 -16.20
N SER A 233 22.87 -14.45 -15.30
CA SER A 233 22.75 -15.01 -13.96
C SER A 233 23.57 -14.20 -12.96
N TRP A 234 23.08 -14.12 -11.73
CA TRP A 234 23.79 -13.47 -10.64
C TRP A 234 23.39 -14.08 -9.30
N LYS A 235 24.13 -15.11 -8.88
CA LYS A 235 23.82 -15.85 -7.65
C LYS A 235 24.14 -15.04 -6.41
N SER A 236 23.47 -15.33 -5.31
CA SER A 236 23.78 -14.77 -4.01
C SER A 236 25.25 -15.01 -3.64
N GLY A 237 25.95 -13.95 -3.25
CA GLY A 237 27.39 -13.94 -2.97
C GLY A 237 28.31 -13.91 -4.20
N GLU A 238 27.76 -13.96 -5.42
CA GLU A 238 28.56 -13.90 -6.65
C GLU A 238 28.93 -12.46 -7.02
N LYS A 239 30.15 -12.26 -7.50
CA LYS A 239 30.60 -11.01 -8.10
C LYS A 239 30.45 -11.06 -9.60
N VAL A 240 29.68 -10.11 -10.16
CA VAL A 240 29.53 -9.92 -11.59
C VAL A 240 30.16 -8.59 -12.01
N ARG A 241 30.86 -8.61 -13.15
CA ARG A 241 31.35 -7.41 -13.82
C ARG A 241 30.29 -6.94 -14.81
N PHE A 242 29.63 -5.82 -14.50
CA PHE A 242 28.77 -5.10 -15.43
C PHE A 242 29.63 -4.15 -16.26
N GLU A 243 29.43 -4.17 -17.58
CA GLU A 243 30.22 -3.39 -18.51
C GLU A 243 29.37 -2.90 -19.68
N THR A 244 29.57 -1.63 -20.05
CA THR A 244 29.06 -1.06 -21.30
C THR A 244 30.04 -0.03 -21.84
N THR A 245 29.89 0.34 -23.11
CA THR A 245 30.78 1.29 -23.78
C THR A 245 29.98 2.42 -24.40
N SER A 246 30.48 3.65 -24.30
CA SER A 246 29.89 4.83 -24.92
C SER A 246 30.97 5.82 -25.33
N THR A 247 30.65 6.72 -26.26
CA THR A 247 31.48 7.88 -26.62
C THR A 247 31.21 9.10 -25.74
N VAL A 248 30.17 9.05 -24.91
CA VAL A 248 29.83 10.09 -23.93
C VAL A 248 30.77 9.98 -22.74
N ASP A 249 31.47 11.06 -22.42
CA ASP A 249 32.24 11.21 -21.17
C ASP A 249 31.33 11.79 -20.09
N ALA A 250 30.58 10.91 -19.43
CA ALA A 250 29.61 11.27 -18.41
C ALA A 250 30.29 11.86 -17.18
N SER A 251 29.70 12.92 -16.64
CA SER A 251 30.08 13.48 -15.33
C SER A 251 29.40 12.72 -14.19
N GLU A 252 28.22 12.14 -14.44
CA GLU A 252 27.46 11.34 -13.49
C GLU A 252 26.81 10.14 -14.21
N THR A 253 26.68 9.02 -13.52
CA THR A 253 25.93 7.86 -13.99
C THR A 253 24.79 7.55 -13.03
N ARG A 254 23.61 7.20 -13.55
CA ARG A 254 22.49 6.71 -12.74
C ARG A 254 21.99 5.38 -13.29
N ILE A 255 21.74 4.42 -12.42
CA ILE A 255 21.24 3.11 -12.81
C ILE A 255 19.72 3.04 -12.63
N SER A 256 19.04 2.40 -13.58
CA SER A 256 17.65 1.99 -13.48
C SER A 256 17.56 0.49 -13.74
N ILE A 257 16.84 -0.23 -12.89
CA ILE A 257 16.58 -1.65 -13.09
C ILE A 257 15.41 -1.75 -14.07
N ASP A 258 15.61 -2.47 -15.18
CA ASP A 258 14.59 -2.58 -16.23
C ASP A 258 13.77 -3.86 -16.04
N TYR A 259 14.45 -4.97 -15.75
CA TYR A 259 13.83 -6.27 -15.47
C TYR A 259 14.83 -7.22 -14.80
N TYR A 260 14.29 -8.22 -14.11
CA TYR A 260 15.03 -9.36 -13.58
C TYR A 260 14.05 -10.52 -13.35
N ASP A 261 14.58 -11.74 -13.32
CA ASP A 261 13.89 -12.93 -12.84
C ASP A 261 14.54 -13.41 -11.54
N VAL A 262 13.77 -14.15 -10.72
CA VAL A 262 14.29 -14.83 -9.51
C VAL A 262 14.24 -16.33 -9.70
N VAL A 263 15.24 -17.03 -9.18
CA VAL A 263 15.23 -18.50 -9.11
C VAL A 263 14.49 -18.92 -7.85
N ASP A 264 13.49 -19.79 -7.99
CA ASP A 264 12.74 -20.39 -6.89
C ASP A 264 13.54 -21.43 -6.08
#